data_AF-A0A7R9ZJ14-F1
#
_entry.id   AF-A0A7R9ZJ14-F1
#
_cell.length_a   1.000
_cell.length_b   1.000
_cell.length_c   1.000
_cell.angle_alpha   90.00
_cell.angle_beta   90.00
_cell.angle_gamma   90.00
#
_symmetry.space_group_name_H-M   'P 1'
#
loop_
_entity.id
_entity.type
_entity.pdbx_description
1 polymer ?
#
loop_
_entity_poly.entity_id
_entity_poly.type
_entity_poly.pdbx_seq_one_letter_code
_entity_poly.pdbx_strand_id
1 'polypeptide(L)'
;MLCANHVSWMDIPFVAVAIGWRNYKIIAKQELLKVPILSKSLRTSKHVILDRTNRRSQMETFKRGVGYLKAGVNLVTFPEGTRSRDGKMGSFKMGAFKMAQREGAPIVPLSIRYAHKVQPIEYVWPVRRSRSIPASIHIGKPIYSEGKSDDEVMKEVWDAIALGLPESQKPAPGTPVAVK
;
A
#
# COMPACT_ATOMS: atom_id res chain seq x y z
N MET A 1 -4.21 10.05 -2.36
CA MET A 1 -3.94 8.71 -1.79
C MET A 1 -2.74 8.10 -2.50
N LEU A 2 -1.91 7.33 -1.81
CA LEU A 2 -0.78 6.59 -2.38
C LEU A 2 -1.10 5.09 -2.32
N CYS A 3 -1.02 4.40 -3.46
CA CYS A 3 -1.28 2.97 -3.56
C CYS A 3 -0.03 2.26 -4.06
N ALA A 4 0.43 1.24 -3.33
CA ALA A 4 1.67 0.54 -3.65
C ALA A 4 1.49 -0.98 -3.67
N ASN A 5 2.28 -1.68 -4.50
CA ASN A 5 2.46 -3.12 -4.34
C ASN A 5 3.17 -3.44 -3.02
N HIS A 6 2.95 -4.64 -2.47
CA HIS A 6 3.44 -5.04 -1.16
C HIS A 6 4.32 -6.28 -1.25
N VAL A 7 5.62 -6.15 -1.03
CA VAL A 7 6.60 -7.22 -1.23
C VAL A 7 7.56 -7.38 -0.04
N SER A 8 7.64 -6.41 0.88
CA SER A 8 8.60 -6.46 1.99
C SER A 8 8.14 -5.68 3.22
N TRP A 9 8.74 -5.97 4.37
CA TRP A 9 8.69 -5.08 5.53
C TRP A 9 9.32 -3.70 5.23
N MET A 10 10.27 -3.65 4.29
CA MET A 10 10.97 -2.42 3.91
C MET A 10 10.09 -1.46 3.09
N ASP A 11 8.93 -1.89 2.61
CA ASP A 11 8.05 -1.06 1.77
C ASP A 11 7.69 0.27 2.45
N ILE A 12 7.38 0.24 3.76
CA ILE A 12 7.08 1.45 4.53
C ILE A 12 8.30 2.38 4.63
N PRO A 13 9.50 1.92 5.06
CA PRO A 13 10.72 2.72 4.98
C PRO A 13 11.00 3.31 3.59
N PHE A 14 10.84 2.53 2.52
CA PHE A 14 11.06 3.01 1.16
C PHE A 14 10.09 4.14 0.80
N VAL A 15 8.79 3.97 1.11
CA VAL A 15 7.78 5.02 0.90
C VAL A 15 8.13 6.25 1.72
N ALA A 16 8.51 6.08 2.99
CA ALA A 16 8.88 7.17 3.88
C ALA A 16 10.08 7.99 3.38
N VAL A 17 11.07 7.34 2.77
CA VAL A 17 12.20 8.01 2.12
C VAL A 17 11.75 8.78 0.88
N ALA A 18 10.83 8.21 0.08
CA ALA A 18 10.36 8.84 -1.16
C ALA A 18 9.47 10.08 -0.92
N ILE A 19 8.62 10.08 0.11
CA ILE A 19 7.62 11.15 0.33
C ILE A 19 7.81 11.95 1.62
N GLY A 20 8.78 11.56 2.46
CA GLY A 20 9.05 12.14 3.77
C GLY A 20 8.36 11.42 4.93
N TRP A 21 9.11 11.21 6.01
CA TRP A 21 8.70 10.40 7.18
C TRP A 21 7.48 10.90 7.95
N ARG A 22 7.12 12.18 7.83
CA ARG A 22 6.00 12.80 8.57
C ARG A 22 4.79 13.11 7.69
N ASN A 23 4.84 12.79 6.40
CA ASN A 23 3.90 13.28 5.41
C ASN A 23 2.79 12.29 5.06
N TYR A 24 2.62 11.21 5.82
CA TYR A 24 1.61 10.20 5.50
C TYR A 24 1.02 9.48 6.72
N LYS A 25 -0.12 8.84 6.50
CA LYS A 25 -0.71 7.81 7.37
C LYS A 25 -0.77 6.49 6.63
N ILE A 26 -0.70 5.37 7.36
CA ILE A 26 -0.88 4.02 6.80
C ILE A 26 -2.14 3.37 7.38
N ILE A 27 -2.68 2.43 6.62
CA ILE A 27 -3.64 1.45 7.12
C ILE A 27 -2.84 0.22 7.58
N ALA A 28 -2.65 0.10 8.89
CA ALA A 28 -1.85 -0.94 9.52
C ALA A 28 -2.72 -2.08 10.06
N LYS A 29 -2.20 -3.31 10.00
CA LYS A 29 -2.85 -4.50 10.56
C LYS A 29 -2.88 -4.40 12.09
N GLN A 30 -3.99 -4.77 12.73
CA GLN A 30 -4.12 -4.73 14.19
C GLN A 30 -3.04 -5.56 14.91
N GLU A 31 -2.60 -6.68 14.34
CA GLU A 31 -1.58 -7.56 14.93
C GLU A 31 -0.21 -6.87 15.06
N LEU A 32 0.06 -5.81 14.30
CA LEU A 32 1.27 -5.00 14.46
C LEU A 32 1.33 -4.28 15.81
N LEU A 33 0.18 -4.08 16.46
CA LEU A 33 0.11 -3.49 17.80
C LEU A 33 0.63 -4.42 18.91
N LYS A 34 0.88 -5.71 18.61
CA LYS A 34 1.49 -6.65 19.56
C LYS A 34 2.99 -6.41 19.76
N VAL A 35 3.63 -5.67 18.85
CA VAL A 35 5.07 -5.33 18.93
C VAL A 35 5.21 -3.98 19.65
N PRO A 36 5.80 -3.89 20.86
CA PRO A 36 5.70 -2.68 21.69
C PRO A 36 6.18 -1.39 21.03
N ILE A 37 7.36 -1.41 20.41
CA ILE A 37 7.96 -0.24 19.75
C ILE A 37 7.11 0.19 18.55
N LEU A 38 6.67 -0.77 17.72
CA LEU A 38 5.83 -0.49 16.56
C LEU A 38 4.44 0.01 16.98
N SER A 39 3.85 -0.59 18.01
CA SER A 39 2.55 -0.18 18.58
C SER A 39 2.58 1.27 19.05
N LYS A 40 3.61 1.66 19.81
CA LYS A 40 3.80 3.05 20.26
C LYS A 40 3.92 4.00 19.05
N SER A 41 4.76 3.66 18.08
CA SER A 41 4.92 4.46 16.85
C SER A 41 3.61 4.62 16.08
N LEU A 42 2.87 3.53 15.85
CA LEU A 42 1.61 3.53 15.11
C LEU A 42 0.54 4.40 15.79
N ARG A 43 0.44 4.31 17.12
CA ARG A 43 -0.53 5.08 17.93
C ARG A 43 -0.17 6.56 18.01
N THR A 44 1.09 6.89 18.32
CA THR A 44 1.55 8.28 18.42
C THR A 44 1.46 8.99 17.07
N SER A 45 1.76 8.29 15.98
CA SER A 45 1.62 8.82 14.62
C SER A 45 0.18 8.83 14.11
N LYS A 46 -0.79 8.38 14.91
CA LYS A 46 -2.23 8.33 14.59
C LYS A 46 -2.54 7.58 13.28
N HIS A 47 -1.81 6.50 12.99
CA HIS A 47 -2.10 5.66 11.85
C HIS A 47 -3.46 4.96 11.99
N VAL A 48 -4.05 4.54 10.87
CA VAL A 48 -5.34 3.85 10.88
C VAL A 48 -5.09 2.38 11.15
N ILE A 49 -5.73 1.83 12.18
CA ILE A 49 -5.60 0.42 12.55
C ILE A 49 -6.79 -0.34 12.00
N LEU A 50 -6.52 -1.40 11.26
CA LEU A 50 -7.53 -2.25 10.65
C LEU A 50 -7.47 -3.65 11.27
N ASP A 51 -8.59 -4.04 11.88
CA ASP A 51 -8.92 -5.43 12.13
C ASP A 51 -9.80 -5.92 10.99
N ARG A 52 -9.28 -6.88 10.21
CA ARG A 52 -10.00 -7.41 9.04
C ARG A 52 -11.07 -8.41 9.42
N THR A 53 -11.05 -8.95 10.63
CA THR A 53 -12.06 -9.90 11.11
C THR A 53 -13.27 -9.18 11.68
N ASN A 54 -13.12 -7.91 12.04
CA ASN A 54 -14.16 -7.12 12.69
C ASN A 54 -14.77 -6.07 11.75
N ARG A 55 -16.04 -6.26 11.39
CA ARG A 55 -16.78 -5.34 10.50
C ARG A 55 -16.86 -3.91 11.04
N ARG A 56 -16.98 -3.73 12.35
CA ARG A 56 -16.99 -2.38 12.99
C ARG A 56 -15.64 -1.69 12.80
N SER A 57 -14.54 -2.43 12.98
CA SER A 57 -13.18 -1.92 12.74
C SER A 57 -12.94 -1.55 11.28
N GLN A 58 -13.43 -2.35 10.34
CA GLN A 58 -13.39 -2.01 8.90
C GLN A 58 -14.14 -0.70 8.60
N MET A 59 -15.34 -0.52 9.16
CA MET A 59 -16.13 0.70 9.00
C MET A 59 -15.46 1.92 9.66
N GLU A 60 -14.84 1.75 10.83
CA GLU A 60 -14.08 2.83 11.48
C GLU A 60 -12.83 3.19 10.66
N THR A 61 -12.12 2.19 10.15
CA THR A 61 -10.97 2.38 9.23
C THR A 61 -11.39 3.19 8.01
N PHE A 62 -12.53 2.83 7.40
CA PHE A 62 -13.08 3.54 6.25
C PHE A 62 -13.36 5.00 6.61
N LYS A 63 -14.11 5.25 7.69
CA LYS A 63 -14.44 6.62 8.15
C LYS A 63 -13.20 7.45 8.45
N ARG A 64 -12.19 6.88 9.13
CA ARG A 64 -10.92 7.56 9.43
C ARG A 64 -10.11 7.84 8.17
N GLY A 65 -10.03 6.87 7.26
CA GLY A 65 -9.31 7.02 5.99
C GLY A 65 -9.91 8.15 5.15
N VAL A 66 -11.23 8.14 4.98
CA VAL A 66 -12.00 9.21 4.35
C VAL A 66 -11.73 10.56 5.03
N GLY A 67 -11.81 10.63 6.35
CA GLY A 67 -11.51 11.86 7.11
C GLY A 67 -10.09 12.39 6.88
N TYR A 68 -9.09 11.51 6.75
CA TYR A 68 -7.73 11.93 6.42
C TYR A 68 -7.60 12.46 5.00
N LEU A 69 -8.21 11.80 4.02
CA LEU A 69 -8.19 12.26 2.63
C LEU A 69 -8.86 13.63 2.50
N LYS A 70 -10.00 13.82 3.17
CA LYS A 70 -10.70 15.10 3.25
C LYS A 70 -9.83 16.21 3.83
N ALA A 71 -8.99 15.88 4.81
CA ALA A 71 -8.06 16.82 5.45
C ALA A 71 -6.76 17.03 4.65
N GLY A 72 -6.66 16.52 3.41
CA GLY A 72 -5.45 16.63 2.58
C GLY A 72 -4.27 15.80 3.07
N VAL A 73 -4.50 14.82 3.96
CA VAL A 73 -3.44 13.96 4.49
C VAL A 73 -3.20 12.78 3.55
N ASN A 74 -1.94 12.55 3.17
CA ASN A 74 -1.61 11.40 2.34
C ASN A 74 -1.88 10.09 3.10
N LEU A 75 -2.77 9.26 2.56
CA LEU A 75 -2.98 7.90 3.02
C LEU A 75 -2.22 6.94 2.11
N VAL A 76 -1.32 6.15 2.67
CA VAL A 76 -0.58 5.08 2.00
C VAL A 76 -1.31 3.77 2.24
N THR A 77 -1.60 3.04 1.15
CA THR A 77 -2.29 1.77 1.19
C THR A 77 -1.60 0.73 0.31
N PHE A 78 -1.76 -0.53 0.72
CA PHE A 78 -1.28 -1.70 0.00
C PHE A 78 -2.50 -2.55 -0.36
N PRO A 79 -3.14 -2.33 -1.51
CA PRO A 79 -4.44 -2.88 -1.83
C PRO A 79 -4.44 -4.41 -1.98
N GLU A 80 -3.28 -5.06 -2.14
CA GLU A 80 -3.14 -6.53 -2.04
C GLU A 80 -3.54 -7.08 -0.67
N GLY A 81 -3.35 -6.27 0.38
CA GLY A 81 -3.65 -6.62 1.76
C GLY A 81 -2.66 -7.62 2.38
N THR A 82 -1.85 -8.33 1.62
CA THR A 82 -0.75 -9.14 2.14
C THR A 82 0.50 -8.84 1.36
N ARG A 83 1.65 -9.13 1.94
CA ARG A 83 2.90 -9.13 1.19
C ARG A 83 2.93 -10.33 0.27
N SER A 84 3.42 -10.10 -0.94
CA SER A 84 3.78 -11.14 -1.89
C SER A 84 4.91 -12.00 -1.33
N ARG A 85 4.81 -13.33 -1.54
CA ARG A 85 5.84 -14.30 -1.14
C ARG A 85 6.84 -14.56 -2.26
N ASP A 86 6.43 -14.46 -3.50
CA ASP A 86 7.25 -14.68 -4.69
C ASP A 86 7.77 -13.36 -5.29
N GLY A 87 7.41 -12.22 -4.69
CA GLY A 87 7.78 -10.88 -5.13
C GLY A 87 6.90 -10.33 -6.26
N LYS A 88 5.96 -11.12 -6.78
CA LYS A 88 5.02 -10.70 -7.82
C LYS A 88 3.82 -9.98 -7.22
N MET A 89 3.35 -8.93 -7.91
CA MET A 89 2.15 -8.21 -7.51
C MET A 89 0.89 -9.08 -7.67
N GLY A 90 0.08 -9.14 -6.63
CA GLY A 90 -1.18 -9.86 -6.61
C GLY A 90 -2.39 -8.99 -6.98
N SER A 91 -3.56 -9.56 -6.72
CA SER A 91 -4.86 -8.92 -6.90
C SER A 91 -5.15 -7.90 -5.80
N PHE A 92 -5.96 -6.89 -6.13
CA PHE A 92 -6.30 -5.81 -5.23
C PHE A 92 -7.66 -5.99 -4.55
N LYS A 93 -7.81 -5.36 -3.39
CA LYS A 93 -9.05 -5.24 -2.63
C LYS A 93 -9.66 -3.86 -2.80
N MET A 94 -10.99 -3.82 -2.86
CA MET A 94 -11.75 -2.62 -3.21
C MET A 94 -11.76 -1.50 -2.16
N GLY A 95 -11.50 -1.82 -0.89
CA GLY A 95 -11.68 -0.86 0.22
C GLY A 95 -10.93 0.47 0.06
N ALA A 96 -9.69 0.44 -0.46
CA ALA A 96 -8.88 1.64 -0.66
C ALA A 96 -9.47 2.58 -1.73
N PHE A 97 -9.91 2.01 -2.85
CA PHE A 97 -10.47 2.73 -3.98
C PHE A 97 -11.79 3.40 -3.61
N LYS A 98 -12.65 2.71 -2.86
CA LYS A 98 -13.89 3.29 -2.32
C LYS A 98 -13.63 4.49 -1.41
N MET A 99 -12.56 4.47 -0.61
CA MET A 99 -12.19 5.64 0.21
C MET A 99 -11.72 6.82 -0.65
N ALA A 100 -10.90 6.55 -1.66
CA ALA A 100 -10.42 7.57 -2.58
C ALA A 100 -11.57 8.21 -3.37
N GLN A 101 -12.43 7.38 -3.98
CA GLN A 101 -13.59 7.85 -4.74
C GLN A 101 -14.55 8.67 -3.89
N ARG A 102 -14.82 8.24 -2.64
CA ARG A 102 -15.75 8.93 -1.74
C ARG A 102 -15.40 10.40 -1.53
N GLU A 103 -14.12 10.73 -1.51
CA GLU A 103 -13.62 12.10 -1.31
C GLU A 103 -13.07 12.73 -2.60
N GLY A 104 -13.19 12.07 -3.76
CA GLY A 104 -12.58 12.53 -5.02
C GLY A 104 -11.06 12.67 -4.93
N ALA A 105 -10.41 11.91 -4.04
CA ALA A 105 -8.98 12.06 -3.80
C ALA A 105 -8.19 11.34 -4.91
N PRO A 106 -7.22 12.00 -5.57
CA PRO A 106 -6.41 11.37 -6.61
C PRO A 106 -5.59 10.23 -6.03
N ILE A 107 -5.46 9.14 -6.78
CA ILE A 107 -4.66 7.97 -6.41
C ILE A 107 -3.33 8.03 -7.17
N VAL A 108 -2.22 8.06 -6.44
CA VAL A 108 -0.87 8.03 -7.00
C VAL A 108 -0.32 6.61 -6.85
N PRO A 109 -0.11 5.88 -7.97
CA PRO A 109 0.45 4.54 -7.95
C PRO A 109 1.95 4.57 -7.67
N LEU A 110 2.41 3.67 -6.81
CA LEU A 110 3.80 3.48 -6.42
C LEU A 110 4.23 2.05 -6.74
N SER A 111 5.24 1.87 -7.58
CA SER A 111 5.81 0.56 -7.87
C SER A 111 7.10 0.38 -7.09
N ILE A 112 7.05 -0.41 -6.02
CA ILE A 112 8.18 -0.77 -5.17
C ILE A 112 8.94 -1.94 -5.80
N ARG A 113 10.16 -1.65 -6.24
CA ARG A 113 11.04 -2.60 -6.94
C ARG A 113 12.07 -3.18 -5.99
N TYR A 114 12.26 -4.50 -6.06
CA TYR A 114 13.32 -5.28 -5.43
C TYR A 114 13.45 -5.17 -3.90
N ALA A 115 12.50 -4.55 -3.18
CA ALA A 115 12.55 -4.47 -1.72
C ALA A 115 12.54 -5.85 -1.04
N HIS A 116 11.87 -6.84 -1.63
CA HIS A 116 11.89 -8.25 -1.19
C HIS A 116 13.28 -8.89 -1.27
N LYS A 117 14.19 -8.40 -2.13
CA LYS A 117 15.57 -8.87 -2.17
C LYS A 117 16.39 -8.30 -1.00
N VAL A 118 16.05 -7.11 -0.52
CA VAL A 118 16.71 -6.46 0.63
C VAL A 118 16.29 -7.16 1.92
N GLN A 119 14.98 -7.38 2.07
CA GLN A 119 14.39 -8.12 3.17
C GLN A 119 13.28 -9.04 2.65
N PRO A 120 13.58 -10.33 2.44
CA PRO A 120 12.57 -11.34 2.13
C PRO A 120 11.58 -11.50 3.29
N ILE A 121 10.39 -11.99 2.99
CA ILE A 121 9.25 -12.00 3.93
C ILE A 121 9.52 -12.88 5.17
N GLU A 122 10.38 -13.89 5.04
CA GLU A 122 10.76 -14.85 6.07
C GLU A 122 11.65 -14.23 7.15
N TYR A 123 12.30 -13.10 6.86
CA TYR A 123 13.29 -12.50 7.72
C TYR A 123 12.74 -11.26 8.44
N VAL A 124 13.01 -11.19 9.74
CA VAL A 124 12.61 -10.05 10.60
C VAL A 124 13.50 -8.82 10.36
N TRP A 125 14.72 -9.03 9.87
CA TRP A 125 15.70 -7.97 9.58
C TRP A 125 16.20 -8.06 8.13
N PRO A 126 16.66 -6.94 7.53
CA PRO A 126 17.29 -6.96 6.22
C PRO A 126 18.51 -7.88 6.19
N VAL A 127 18.51 -8.85 5.29
CA VAL A 127 19.59 -9.84 5.14
C VAL A 127 20.67 -9.40 4.16
N ARG A 128 20.37 -8.39 3.34
CA ARG A 128 21.30 -7.84 2.36
C ARG A 128 21.35 -6.32 2.52
N ARG A 129 22.54 -5.74 2.41
CA ARG A 129 22.69 -4.28 2.39
C ARG A 129 21.98 -3.72 1.16
N SER A 130 21.14 -2.70 1.36
CA SER A 130 20.40 -2.05 0.26
C SER A 130 21.31 -1.51 -0.85
N ARG A 131 22.61 -1.26 -0.60
CA ARG A 131 23.56 -0.78 -1.62
C ARG A 131 23.90 -1.83 -2.70
N SER A 132 23.67 -3.10 -2.42
CA SER A 132 23.97 -4.20 -3.36
C SER A 132 22.74 -4.61 -4.18
N ILE A 133 21.59 -3.97 -3.96
CA ILE A 133 20.32 -4.29 -4.59
C ILE A 133 19.73 -2.97 -5.09
N PRO A 134 19.34 -2.87 -6.38
CA PRO A 134 18.79 -1.63 -6.93
C PRO A 134 17.33 -1.43 -6.50
N ALA A 135 17.05 -1.48 -5.19
CA ALA A 135 15.72 -1.26 -4.65
C ALA A 135 15.33 0.21 -4.84
N SER A 136 14.15 0.44 -5.43
CA SER A 136 13.72 1.76 -5.87
C SER A 136 12.20 1.86 -5.85
N ILE A 137 11.66 3.07 -5.76
CA ILE A 137 10.24 3.35 -5.98
C ILE A 137 10.09 4.09 -7.31
N HIS A 138 9.22 3.59 -8.18
CA HIS A 138 8.71 4.34 -9.31
C HIS A 138 7.38 4.98 -8.93
N ILE A 139 7.28 6.30 -9.10
CA ILE A 139 6.07 7.08 -8.80
C ILE A 139 5.36 7.35 -10.12
N GLY A 140 4.15 6.82 -10.28
CA GLY A 140 3.34 7.05 -11.47
C GLY A 140 2.54 8.34 -11.41
N LYS A 141 1.82 8.65 -12.49
CA LYS A 141 0.95 9.82 -12.58
C LYS A 141 -0.28 9.66 -11.68
N PRO A 142 -0.81 10.75 -11.09
CA PRO A 142 -2.07 10.71 -10.36
C PRO A 142 -3.22 10.23 -11.26
N ILE A 143 -4.02 9.30 -10.75
CA ILE A 143 -5.24 8.77 -11.37
C ILE A 143 -6.44 9.37 -10.62
N TYR A 144 -7.30 10.04 -11.37
CA TYR A 144 -8.51 10.66 -10.85
C TYR A 144 -9.71 9.75 -11.04
N SER A 145 -10.67 9.84 -10.11
CA SER A 145 -11.88 9.02 -10.08
C SER A 145 -13.09 9.67 -10.74
N GLU A 146 -13.02 10.93 -11.19
CA GLU A 146 -14.17 11.59 -11.82
C GLU A 146 -14.64 10.81 -13.06
N GLY A 147 -15.95 10.52 -13.11
CA GLY A 147 -16.57 9.84 -14.25
C GLY A 147 -16.23 8.36 -14.42
N LYS A 148 -15.54 7.73 -13.45
CA LYS A 148 -15.13 6.33 -13.50
C LYS A 148 -15.76 5.50 -12.38
N SER A 149 -16.09 4.25 -12.68
CA SER A 149 -16.51 3.27 -11.67
C SER A 149 -15.35 2.88 -10.75
N ASP A 150 -15.68 2.33 -9.58
CA ASP A 150 -14.73 1.76 -8.61
C ASP A 150 -13.75 0.76 -9.28
N ASP A 151 -14.29 -0.12 -10.12
CA ASP A 151 -13.52 -1.17 -10.81
C ASP A 151 -12.58 -0.61 -11.89
N GLU A 152 -13.00 0.41 -12.63
CA GLU A 152 -12.15 1.07 -13.63
C GLU A 152 -10.98 1.77 -12.97
N VAL A 153 -11.21 2.51 -11.89
CA VAL A 153 -10.13 3.17 -11.14
C VAL A 153 -9.18 2.15 -10.54
N MET A 154 -9.70 1.06 -9.97
CA MET A 154 -8.86 -0.02 -9.45
C MET A 154 -7.99 -0.62 -10.56
N LYS A 155 -8.58 -0.92 -11.72
CA LYS A 155 -7.87 -1.52 -12.85
C LYS A 155 -6.78 -0.59 -13.37
N GLU A 156 -7.07 0.70 -13.54
CA GLU A 156 -6.10 1.67 -14.01
C GLU A 156 -4.91 1.80 -13.04
N VAL A 157 -5.18 1.82 -11.74
CA VAL A 157 -4.12 1.85 -10.71
C VAL A 157 -3.31 0.56 -10.72
N TRP A 158 -3.97 -0.60 -10.88
CA TRP A 158 -3.30 -1.90 -10.97
C TRP A 158 -2.39 -1.97 -12.19
N ASP A 159 -2.89 -1.56 -13.36
CA ASP A 159 -2.12 -1.51 -14.62
C ASP A 159 -0.94 -0.54 -14.50
N ALA A 160 -1.13 0.63 -13.90
CA ALA A 160 -0.07 1.62 -13.70
C ALA A 160 1.03 1.10 -12.76
N ILE A 161 0.67 0.43 -11.66
CA ILE A 161 1.67 -0.18 -10.76
C ILE A 161 2.40 -1.31 -11.49
N ALA A 162 1.68 -2.18 -12.21
CA ALA A 162 2.27 -3.28 -12.98
C ALA A 162 3.26 -2.79 -14.04
N LEU A 163 2.90 -1.75 -14.78
CA LEU A 163 3.76 -1.12 -15.78
C LEU A 163 5.06 -0.59 -15.16
N GLY A 164 4.94 -0.02 -13.95
CA GLY A 164 6.07 0.47 -13.19
C GLY A 164 6.90 -0.63 -12.49
N LEU A 165 6.57 -1.92 -12.62
CA LEU A 165 7.33 -3.02 -12.01
C LEU A 165 8.27 -3.70 -13.02
N PRO A 166 9.43 -4.24 -12.57
CA PRO A 166 10.25 -5.10 -13.40
C PRO A 166 9.52 -6.42 -13.68
N GLU A 167 9.86 -7.09 -14.79
CA GLU A 167 9.22 -8.36 -15.21
C GLU A 167 9.14 -9.40 -14.09
N SER A 168 10.20 -9.53 -13.28
CA SER A 168 10.23 -10.49 -12.17
C SER A 168 9.19 -10.23 -11.06
N GLN A 169 8.63 -9.02 -10.99
CA GLN A 169 7.63 -8.61 -10.00
C GLN A 169 6.26 -8.33 -10.61
N LYS A 170 6.13 -8.41 -11.93
CA LYS A 170 4.83 -8.26 -12.57
C LYS A 170 3.88 -9.38 -12.15
N PRO A 171 2.57 -9.13 -12.16
CA PRO A 171 1.56 -10.15 -11.92
C PRO A 171 1.78 -11.39 -12.77
N ALA A 172 1.53 -12.58 -12.21
CA ALA A 172 1.58 -13.80 -12.98
C ALA A 172 0.47 -13.80 -14.06
N PRO A 173 0.67 -14.45 -15.22
CA PRO A 173 -0.38 -14.60 -16.22
C PRO A 173 -1.67 -15.16 -15.59
N GLY A 174 -2.81 -14.53 -15.89
CA GLY A 174 -4.11 -14.92 -15.34
C GLY A 174 -4.42 -14.40 -13.93
N THR A 175 -3.54 -13.60 -13.31
CA THR A 175 -3.85 -12.95 -12.03
C THR A 175 -5.02 -11.97 -12.21
N PRO A 176 -6.13 -12.13 -11.47
CA PRO A 176 -7.24 -11.19 -11.58
C PRO A 176 -6.87 -9.84 -10.96
N VAL A 177 -7.44 -8.76 -11.49
CA VAL A 177 -7.23 -7.40 -10.94
C VAL A 177 -7.80 -7.28 -9.53
N ALA A 178 -9.02 -7.79 -9.31
CA ALA A 178 -9.74 -7.68 -8.06
C ALA A 178 -9.97 -9.06 -7.42
N VAL A 179 -9.93 -9.11 -6.09
CA VAL A 179 -10.47 -10.23 -5.30
C VAL A 179 -11.84 -9.83 -4.76
N LYS A 180 -12.83 -10.71 -4.90
CA LYS A 180 -14.17 -10.54 -4.30
C LYS A 180 -14.09 -10.53 -2.78
#